data_AF-A0A3D3NFE8-F1
#
_entry.id   AF-A0A3D3NFE8-F1
#
_cell.length_a   1.000
_cell.length_b   1.000
_cell.length_c   1.000
_cell.angle_alpha   90.00
_cell.angle_beta   90.00
_cell.angle_gamma   90.00
#
_symmetry.space_group_name_H-M   'P 1'
#
loop_
_entity.id
_entity.type
_entity.pdbx_description
1 polymer ?
#
loop_
_entity_poly.entity_id
_entity_poly.type
_entity_poly.pdbx_seq_one_letter_code
_entity_poly.pdbx_strand_id
1 'polypeptide(L)'
;MKRSRFSSRKRISADATELSRLAIGLAESGSKMEDQFWQGRLVELVNRLFNDGTEDDFTSALDRLFDAHPMAHDDLADIIEANAESCVVRHAGQDFDILLLAAPVLAWSRFSIPTSAIPRSTLQTLKVHLGAHVLAADARLALADYLYSPDQLPHTFVDTWQLMRQLGKAALEGGDLNVDAAAMPETNRFL
;
A
#
# COMPACT_ATOMS: atom_id res chain seq x y z
N MET A 1 22.19 5.85 -44.62
CA MET A 1 21.76 4.84 -43.63
C MET A 1 21.17 5.55 -42.42
N LYS A 2 19.89 5.32 -42.11
CA LYS A 2 19.29 5.80 -40.85
C LYS A 2 19.97 5.08 -39.68
N ARG A 3 20.61 5.84 -38.78
CA ARG A 3 21.18 5.31 -37.53
C ARG A 3 20.04 4.71 -36.70
N SER A 4 20.14 3.41 -36.42
CA SER A 4 19.35 2.75 -35.38
C SER A 4 19.62 3.48 -34.06
N ARG A 5 18.58 4.12 -33.50
CA ARG A 5 18.64 4.65 -32.14
C ARG A 5 18.51 3.44 -31.24
N PHE A 6 19.62 3.03 -30.63
CA PHE A 6 19.57 2.12 -29.49
C PHE A 6 18.56 2.68 -28.50
N SER A 7 17.54 1.89 -28.17
CA SER A 7 16.64 2.20 -27.07
C SER A 7 17.51 2.47 -25.85
N SER A 8 17.43 3.69 -25.31
CA SER A 8 18.09 4.05 -24.06
C SER A 8 17.56 3.09 -23.00
N ARG A 9 18.39 2.15 -22.51
CA ARG A 9 18.11 1.50 -21.22
C ARG A 9 17.75 2.64 -20.26
N LYS A 10 16.55 2.61 -19.66
CA LYS A 10 16.16 3.57 -18.62
C LYS A 10 17.32 3.58 -17.61
N ARG A 11 17.99 4.71 -17.48
CA ARG A 11 19.08 4.87 -16.52
C ARG A 11 18.42 4.80 -15.16
N ILE A 12 18.81 3.83 -14.33
CA ILE A 12 18.33 3.69 -12.96
C ILE A 12 18.49 5.05 -12.27
N SER A 13 17.45 5.48 -11.57
CA SER A 13 17.46 6.73 -10.83
C SER A 13 18.47 6.68 -9.68
N ALA A 14 18.83 7.84 -9.16
CA ALA A 14 19.66 7.92 -7.96
C ALA A 14 18.93 7.28 -6.77
N ASP A 15 17.61 7.51 -6.64
CA ASP A 15 16.80 6.99 -5.55
C ASP A 15 16.65 5.47 -5.59
N ALA A 16 16.39 4.87 -6.76
CA ALA A 16 16.35 3.41 -6.90
C ALA A 16 17.72 2.77 -6.58
N THR A 17 18.82 3.43 -6.95
CA THR A 17 20.16 2.98 -6.58
C THR A 17 20.39 3.06 -5.07
N GLU A 18 19.92 4.12 -4.42
CA GLU A 18 20.06 4.32 -2.98
C GLU A 18 19.17 3.36 -2.18
N LEU A 19 17.94 3.08 -2.63
CA LEU A 19 17.08 2.02 -2.08
C LEU A 19 17.82 0.68 -2.08
N SER A 20 18.38 0.27 -3.22
CA SER A 20 19.17 -0.96 -3.30
C SER A 20 20.36 -0.96 -2.35
N ARG A 21 21.08 0.16 -2.22
CA ARG A 21 22.25 0.26 -1.34
C ARG A 21 21.86 0.13 0.14
N LEU A 22 20.79 0.79 0.57
CA LEU A 22 20.31 0.73 1.95
C LEU A 22 19.76 -0.65 2.29
N ALA A 23 19.01 -1.28 1.38
CA ALA A 23 18.48 -2.62 1.56
C ALA A 23 19.59 -3.68 1.67
N ILE A 24 20.64 -3.59 0.86
CA ILE A 24 21.82 -4.48 1.00
C ILE A 24 22.50 -4.25 2.36
N GLY A 25 22.64 -2.99 2.80
CA GLY A 25 23.20 -2.68 4.12
C GLY A 25 22.38 -3.28 5.26
N LEU A 26 21.05 -3.28 5.15
CA LEU A 26 20.15 -3.94 6.09
C LEU A 26 20.33 -5.46 6.08
N ALA A 27 20.35 -6.08 4.90
CA ALA A 27 20.50 -7.53 4.77
C ALA A 27 21.87 -8.05 5.24
N GLU A 28 22.91 -7.22 5.15
CA GLU A 28 24.27 -7.53 5.64
C GLU A 28 24.51 -7.14 7.11
N SER A 29 23.50 -6.59 7.77
CA SER A 29 23.57 -6.21 9.18
C SER A 29 23.90 -7.41 10.08
N GLY A 30 24.80 -7.19 11.04
CA GLY A 30 25.23 -8.23 11.99
C GLY A 30 24.55 -8.10 13.36
N SER A 31 23.76 -7.05 13.59
CA SER A 31 23.22 -6.75 14.91
C SER A 31 21.93 -5.94 14.86
N LYS A 32 21.10 -6.06 15.91
CA LYS A 32 19.85 -5.29 16.04
C LYS A 32 20.03 -3.78 15.98
N MET A 33 21.17 -3.28 16.45
CA MET A 33 21.47 -1.85 16.41
C MET A 33 21.73 -1.36 14.99
N GLU A 34 22.40 -2.19 14.18
CA GLU A 34 22.60 -1.93 12.75
C GLU A 34 21.30 -2.07 11.98
N ASP A 35 20.46 -3.09 12.28
CA ASP A 35 19.13 -3.25 11.67
C ASP A 35 18.30 -1.96 11.83
N GLN A 36 18.20 -1.46 13.05
CA GLN A 36 17.44 -0.23 13.35
C GLN A 36 17.99 0.99 12.60
N PHE A 37 19.31 1.09 12.47
CA PHE A 37 19.96 2.17 11.74
C PHE A 37 19.63 2.13 10.24
N TRP A 38 19.76 0.95 9.62
CA TRP A 38 19.49 0.78 8.19
C TRP A 38 18.00 0.91 7.89
N GLN A 39 17.15 0.27 8.69
CA GLN A 39 15.69 0.34 8.56
C GLN A 39 15.21 1.79 8.69
N GLY A 40 15.69 2.55 9.68
CA GLY A 40 15.30 3.96 9.84
C GLY A 40 15.59 4.80 8.59
N ARG A 41 16.78 4.64 7.99
CA ARG A 41 17.14 5.34 6.74
C ARG A 41 16.33 4.88 5.54
N LEU A 42 16.04 3.58 5.45
CA LEU A 42 15.24 3.04 4.37
C LEU A 42 13.79 3.56 4.46
N VAL A 43 13.21 3.56 5.66
CA VAL A 43 11.89 4.12 5.95
C VAL A 43 11.82 5.61 5.61
N GLU A 44 12.85 6.40 5.92
CA GLU A 44 12.92 7.82 5.54
C GLU A 44 12.91 8.02 4.01
N LEU A 45 13.64 7.20 3.27
CA LEU A 45 13.68 7.25 1.80
C LEU A 45 12.35 6.80 1.20
N VAL A 46 11.82 5.67 1.64
CA VAL A 46 10.54 5.11 1.19
C VAL A 46 9.40 6.11 1.39
N ASN A 47 9.30 6.71 2.59
CA ASN A 47 8.27 7.71 2.86
C ASN A 47 8.39 8.94 1.95
N ARG A 48 9.60 9.39 1.62
CA ARG A 48 9.80 10.48 0.66
C ARG A 48 9.27 10.11 -0.73
N LEU A 49 9.64 8.92 -1.22
CA LEU A 49 9.22 8.43 -2.54
C LEU A 49 7.70 8.22 -2.63
N PHE A 50 7.05 7.81 -1.55
CA PHE A 50 5.58 7.78 -1.50
C PHE A 50 4.96 9.18 -1.67
N ASN A 51 5.51 10.20 -1.00
CA ASN A 51 5.04 11.57 -1.15
C ASN A 51 5.30 12.13 -2.56
N ASP A 52 6.40 11.73 -3.19
CA ASP A 52 6.75 12.12 -4.56
C ASP A 52 5.97 11.33 -5.63
N GLY A 53 5.33 10.22 -5.25
CA GLY A 53 4.53 9.36 -6.13
C GLY A 53 5.37 8.55 -7.14
N THR A 54 6.61 8.20 -6.79
CA THR A 54 7.60 7.61 -7.71
C THR A 54 7.61 6.08 -7.65
N GLU A 55 6.57 5.42 -8.15
CA GLU A 55 6.45 3.95 -8.18
C GLU A 55 7.57 3.25 -8.99
N ASP A 56 8.02 3.89 -10.08
CA ASP A 56 9.09 3.39 -10.95
C ASP A 56 10.40 3.14 -10.17
N ASP A 57 10.66 3.88 -9.09
CA ASP A 57 11.88 3.73 -8.28
C ASP A 57 11.83 2.49 -7.37
N PHE A 58 10.67 2.20 -6.80
CA PHE A 58 10.44 0.98 -6.01
C PHE A 58 10.61 -0.27 -6.88
N THR A 59 9.86 -0.32 -7.99
CA THR A 59 9.89 -1.44 -8.94
C THR A 59 11.29 -1.66 -9.50
N SER A 60 11.99 -0.59 -9.92
CA SER A 60 13.36 -0.70 -10.44
C SER A 60 14.36 -1.22 -9.40
N ALA A 61 14.21 -0.83 -8.13
CA ALA A 61 15.08 -1.29 -7.06
C ALA A 61 14.83 -2.77 -6.71
N LEU A 62 13.56 -3.18 -6.61
CA LEU A 62 13.15 -4.56 -6.37
C LEU A 62 13.62 -5.48 -7.50
N ASP A 63 13.30 -5.16 -8.76
CA ASP A 63 13.70 -5.97 -9.93
C ASP A 63 15.21 -6.24 -9.97
N ARG A 64 16.01 -5.23 -9.62
CA ARG A 64 17.47 -5.37 -9.58
C ARG A 64 17.93 -6.27 -8.44
N LEU A 65 17.35 -6.12 -7.25
CA LEU A 65 17.72 -6.90 -6.08
C LEU A 65 17.26 -8.35 -6.19
N PHE A 66 16.16 -8.61 -6.88
CA PHE A 66 15.61 -9.95 -7.06
C PHE A 66 16.66 -10.94 -7.58
N ASP A 67 17.39 -10.55 -8.64
CA ASP A 67 18.45 -11.39 -9.22
C ASP A 67 19.79 -11.27 -8.45
N ALA A 68 20.08 -10.09 -7.89
CA ALA A 68 21.42 -9.77 -7.38
C ALA A 68 21.61 -10.08 -5.89
N HIS A 69 20.58 -9.92 -5.07
CA HIS A 69 20.63 -10.03 -3.61
C HIS A 69 19.24 -10.34 -2.99
N PRO A 70 18.77 -11.61 -3.02
CA PRO A 70 17.41 -11.98 -2.62
C PRO A 70 17.00 -11.53 -1.21
N MET A 71 17.90 -11.62 -0.22
CA MET A 71 17.58 -11.14 1.14
C MET A 71 17.30 -9.63 1.19
N ALA A 72 18.03 -8.85 0.40
CA ALA A 72 17.83 -7.39 0.37
C ALA A 72 16.57 -7.02 -0.43
N HIS A 73 16.22 -7.84 -1.42
CA HIS A 73 14.93 -7.72 -2.09
C HIS A 73 13.79 -7.88 -1.09
N ASP A 74 13.81 -8.96 -0.29
CA ASP A 74 12.76 -9.26 0.67
C ASP A 74 12.68 -8.18 1.76
N ASP A 75 13.82 -7.77 2.33
CA ASP A 75 13.86 -6.69 3.32
C ASP A 75 13.32 -5.35 2.76
N LEU A 76 13.62 -5.04 1.49
CA LEU A 76 13.10 -3.84 0.84
C LEU A 76 11.59 -3.95 0.61
N ALA A 77 11.11 -5.09 0.14
CA ALA A 77 9.69 -5.33 -0.11
C ALA A 77 8.89 -5.18 1.19
N ASP A 78 9.33 -5.84 2.27
CA ASP A 78 8.69 -5.77 3.59
C ASP A 78 8.59 -4.32 4.10
N ILE A 79 9.65 -3.52 3.94
CA ILE A 79 9.65 -2.12 4.37
C ILE A 79 8.73 -1.26 3.50
N ILE A 80 8.71 -1.45 2.18
CA ILE A 80 7.80 -0.73 1.29
C ILE A 80 6.35 -1.07 1.64
N GLU A 81 6.02 -2.36 1.75
CA GLU A 81 4.68 -2.85 2.07
C GLU A 81 4.19 -2.30 3.42
N ALA A 82 5.01 -2.42 4.47
CA ALA A 82 4.67 -1.92 5.80
C ALA A 82 4.38 -0.41 5.80
N ASN A 83 5.13 0.38 5.04
CA ASN A 83 4.90 1.83 4.93
C ASN A 83 3.76 2.19 3.97
N ALA A 84 3.41 1.32 3.02
CA ALA A 84 2.25 1.49 2.15
C ALA A 84 0.93 1.26 2.91
N GLU A 85 0.90 0.31 3.83
CA GLU A 85 -0.32 -0.05 4.57
C GLU A 85 -0.42 0.56 5.97
N SER A 86 0.66 1.15 6.51
CA SER A 86 0.64 1.76 7.84
C SER A 86 1.43 3.06 7.94
N CYS A 87 0.99 3.96 8.82
CA CYS A 87 1.77 5.16 9.17
C CYS A 87 1.30 5.76 10.50
N VAL A 88 2.08 6.72 11.03
CA VAL A 88 1.67 7.56 12.16
C VAL A 88 1.19 8.91 11.66
N VAL A 89 0.02 9.34 12.12
CA VAL A 89 -0.57 10.64 11.74
C VAL A 89 -0.87 11.47 12.98
N ARG A 90 -0.40 12.73 12.96
CA ARG A 90 -0.76 13.75 13.94
C ARG A 90 -2.14 14.30 13.64
N HIS A 91 -3.10 14.16 14.56
CA HIS A 91 -4.44 14.73 14.42
C HIS A 91 -4.93 15.28 15.76
N ALA A 92 -5.45 16.51 15.76
CA ALA A 92 -5.98 17.19 16.95
C ALA A 92 -5.02 17.18 18.18
N GLY A 93 -3.71 17.22 17.96
CA GLY A 93 -2.71 17.22 19.05
C GLY A 93 -2.42 15.85 19.66
N GLN A 94 -2.88 14.76 19.03
CA GLN A 94 -2.55 13.38 19.37
C GLN A 94 -1.98 12.64 18.15
N ASP A 95 -1.13 11.65 18.40
CA ASP A 95 -0.58 10.77 17.36
C ASP A 95 -1.47 9.53 17.25
N PHE A 96 -1.79 9.14 16.02
CA PHE A 96 -2.60 7.97 15.71
C PHE A 96 -1.81 7.03 14.81
N ASP A 97 -1.77 5.76 15.19
CA ASP A 97 -1.34 4.68 14.30
C ASP A 97 -2.48 4.38 13.32
N ILE A 98 -2.18 4.46 12.03
CA ILE A 98 -3.08 4.13 10.93
C ILE A 98 -2.64 2.79 10.36
N LEU A 99 -3.60 1.88 10.19
CA LEU A 99 -3.41 0.60 9.53
C LEU A 99 -4.54 0.39 8.51
N LEU A 100 -4.16 0.19 7.25
CA LEU A 100 -5.05 -0.26 6.19
C LEU A 100 -5.25 -1.76 6.33
N LEU A 101 -6.50 -2.21 6.28
CA LEU A 101 -6.85 -3.63 6.33
C LEU A 101 -7.72 -3.99 5.14
N ALA A 102 -7.44 -5.13 4.52
CA ALA A 102 -8.33 -5.75 3.56
C ALA A 102 -9.15 -6.85 4.25
N ALA A 103 -10.47 -6.85 4.06
CA ALA A 103 -11.39 -7.87 4.57
C ALA A 103 -11.95 -8.69 3.39
N PRO A 104 -11.26 -9.75 2.94
CA PRO A 104 -11.69 -10.52 1.78
C PRO A 104 -12.98 -11.29 2.07
N VAL A 105 -13.89 -11.29 1.10
CA VAL A 105 -15.12 -12.10 1.13
C VAL A 105 -15.05 -13.13 0.01
N LEU A 106 -15.05 -14.42 0.38
CA LEU A 106 -15.12 -15.50 -0.60
C LEU A 106 -16.57 -15.74 -0.98
N ALA A 107 -16.88 -15.52 -2.26
CA ALA A 107 -18.18 -15.78 -2.84
C ALA A 107 -18.03 -16.67 -4.08
N TRP A 108 -18.96 -17.61 -4.26
CA TRP A 108 -19.00 -18.51 -5.41
C TRP A 108 -20.35 -18.40 -6.09
N SER A 109 -20.34 -18.30 -7.41
CA SER A 109 -21.55 -18.23 -8.23
C SER A 109 -21.29 -18.78 -9.62
N ARG A 110 -22.32 -19.34 -10.25
CA ARG A 110 -22.30 -19.65 -11.70
C ARG A 110 -22.49 -18.41 -12.57
N PHE A 111 -22.81 -17.28 -11.97
CA PHE A 111 -22.99 -15.98 -12.61
C PHE A 111 -21.92 -15.00 -12.12
N SER A 112 -21.77 -13.87 -12.81
CA SER A 112 -20.91 -12.77 -12.35
C SER A 112 -21.32 -12.31 -10.96
N ILE A 113 -20.35 -12.22 -10.05
CA ILE A 113 -20.55 -11.63 -8.73
C ILE A 113 -20.43 -10.10 -8.92
N PRO A 114 -21.48 -9.31 -8.62
CA PRO A 114 -21.42 -7.88 -8.83
C PRO A 114 -20.47 -7.24 -7.83
N THR A 115 -19.59 -6.37 -8.32
CA THR A 115 -18.94 -5.34 -7.51
C THR A 115 -19.85 -4.12 -7.49
N SER A 116 -20.20 -3.69 -6.29
CA SER A 116 -21.24 -2.68 -6.13
C SER A 116 -20.97 -1.80 -4.93
N ALA A 117 -21.52 -0.58 -4.99
CA ALA A 117 -21.64 0.27 -3.83
C ALA A 117 -22.37 -0.47 -2.70
N ILE A 118 -21.83 -0.37 -1.50
CA ILE A 118 -22.39 -0.92 -0.27
C ILE A 118 -23.38 0.11 0.27
N PRO A 119 -24.66 -0.26 0.50
CA PRO A 119 -25.63 0.66 1.08
C PRO A 119 -25.17 1.18 2.44
N ARG A 120 -25.42 2.46 2.74
CA ARG A 120 -25.02 3.10 4.00
C ARG A 120 -25.48 2.34 5.25
N SER A 121 -26.68 1.76 5.22
CA SER A 121 -27.21 0.95 6.33
C SER A 121 -26.39 -0.34 6.56
N THR A 122 -25.93 -0.98 5.49
CA THR A 122 -25.05 -2.14 5.54
C THR A 122 -23.67 -1.73 6.06
N LEU A 123 -23.10 -0.63 5.56
CA LEU A 123 -21.81 -0.11 6.01
C LEU A 123 -21.82 0.20 7.52
N GLN A 124 -22.87 0.86 8.00
CA GLN A 124 -23.05 1.14 9.42
C GLN A 124 -23.16 -0.15 10.25
N THR A 125 -23.91 -1.14 9.77
CA THR A 125 -24.02 -2.45 10.43
C THR A 125 -22.65 -3.13 10.54
N LEU A 126 -21.84 -3.10 9.47
CA LEU A 126 -20.48 -3.63 9.48
C LEU A 126 -19.60 -2.92 10.51
N LYS A 127 -19.63 -1.59 10.56
CA LYS A 127 -18.86 -0.80 11.53
C LYS A 127 -19.25 -1.14 12.97
N VAL A 128 -20.54 -1.30 13.25
CA VAL A 128 -21.02 -1.70 14.60
C VAL A 128 -20.48 -3.08 14.97
N HIS A 129 -20.58 -4.08 14.09
CA HIS A 129 -20.09 -5.43 14.40
C HIS A 129 -18.56 -5.49 14.53
N LEU A 130 -17.83 -4.80 13.67
CA LEU A 130 -16.36 -4.72 13.77
C LEU A 130 -15.94 -4.04 15.07
N GLY A 131 -16.57 -2.91 15.43
CA GLY A 131 -16.32 -2.21 16.68
C GLY A 131 -16.67 -3.01 17.93
N ALA A 132 -17.75 -3.80 17.89
CA ALA A 132 -18.22 -4.58 19.04
C ALA A 132 -17.45 -5.89 19.28
N HIS A 133 -16.84 -6.46 18.23
CA HIS A 133 -16.33 -7.84 18.29
C HIS A 133 -14.88 -8.02 17.83
N VAL A 134 -14.31 -7.05 17.10
CA VAL A 134 -12.99 -7.20 16.47
C VAL A 134 -12.02 -6.11 16.93
N LEU A 135 -12.46 -4.85 16.89
CA LEU A 135 -11.60 -3.70 17.15
C LEU A 135 -11.49 -3.37 18.64
N ALA A 136 -10.36 -2.76 19.03
CA ALA A 136 -10.17 -2.23 20.37
C ALA A 136 -11.14 -1.06 20.65
N ALA A 137 -11.42 -0.79 21.93
CA ALA A 137 -12.45 0.16 22.36
C ALA A 137 -12.28 1.59 21.79
N ASP A 138 -11.03 2.05 21.65
CA ASP A 138 -10.72 3.41 21.17
C ASP A 138 -10.34 3.46 19.69
N ALA A 139 -10.44 2.33 18.97
CA ALA A 139 -10.12 2.27 17.55
C ALA A 139 -11.16 3.05 16.73
N ARG A 140 -10.67 3.85 15.79
CA ARG A 140 -11.51 4.55 14.81
C ARG A 140 -11.52 3.76 13.50
N LEU A 141 -12.69 3.65 12.88
CA LEU A 141 -12.88 2.88 11.66
C LEU A 141 -13.55 3.73 10.58
N ALA A 142 -12.94 3.75 9.40
CA ALA A 142 -13.57 4.12 8.15
C ALA A 142 -13.56 2.92 7.21
N LEU A 143 -14.61 2.78 6.41
CA LEU A 143 -14.72 1.79 5.36
C LEU A 143 -14.89 2.50 4.02
N ALA A 144 -14.43 1.88 2.94
CA ALA A 144 -14.86 2.23 1.60
C ALA A 144 -16.28 1.69 1.38
N ASP A 145 -17.18 2.50 0.84
CA ASP A 145 -18.57 2.12 0.58
C ASP A 145 -18.73 1.32 -0.72
N TYR A 146 -17.76 0.49 -1.06
CA TYR A 146 -17.72 -0.29 -2.29
C TYR A 146 -17.11 -1.67 -2.07
N LEU A 147 -17.70 -2.68 -2.69
CA LEU A 147 -17.16 -4.04 -2.70
C LEU A 147 -16.24 -4.21 -3.91
N TYR A 148 -14.94 -4.20 -3.66
CA TYR A 148 -13.91 -4.37 -4.68
C TYR A 148 -13.81 -5.82 -5.15
N SER A 149 -13.60 -5.99 -6.45
CA SER A 149 -13.04 -7.21 -7.03
C SER A 149 -11.51 -7.17 -6.94
N PRO A 150 -10.80 -8.31 -6.96
CA PRO A 150 -9.34 -8.32 -6.85
C PRO A 150 -8.61 -7.44 -7.88
N ASP A 151 -9.15 -7.33 -9.10
CA ASP A 151 -8.63 -6.49 -10.18
C ASP A 151 -8.97 -5.00 -10.06
N GLN A 152 -9.77 -4.61 -9.06
CA GLN A 152 -10.09 -3.20 -8.76
C GLN A 152 -9.31 -2.68 -7.54
N LEU A 153 -8.52 -3.53 -6.89
CA LEU A 153 -7.63 -3.11 -5.80
C LEU A 153 -6.47 -2.26 -6.33
N PRO A 154 -5.86 -1.41 -5.49
CA PRO A 154 -4.62 -0.72 -5.86
C PRO A 154 -3.58 -1.67 -6.46
N HIS A 155 -2.98 -1.28 -7.59
CA HIS A 155 -2.01 -2.11 -8.31
C HIS A 155 -0.56 -1.78 -7.97
N THR A 156 -0.33 -0.68 -7.26
CA THR A 156 0.99 -0.14 -6.96
C THR A 156 1.12 0.15 -5.47
N PHE A 157 2.36 0.23 -4.98
CA PHE A 157 2.60 0.60 -3.58
C PHE A 157 2.13 2.03 -3.32
N VAL A 158 2.38 2.96 -4.26
CA VAL A 158 1.91 4.34 -4.17
C VAL A 158 0.38 4.42 -4.12
N ASP A 159 -0.35 3.67 -4.94
CA ASP A 159 -1.82 3.66 -4.91
C ASP A 159 -2.34 3.11 -3.57
N THR A 160 -1.70 2.07 -3.04
CA THR A 160 -2.03 1.48 -1.73
C THR A 160 -1.81 2.49 -0.60
N TRP A 161 -0.67 3.18 -0.62
CA TRP A 161 -0.34 4.25 0.30
C TRP A 161 -1.34 5.40 0.24
N GLN A 162 -1.74 5.83 -0.97
CA GLN A 162 -2.75 6.87 -1.14
C GLN A 162 -4.11 6.43 -0.58
N LEU A 163 -4.53 5.20 -0.83
CA LEU A 163 -5.77 4.66 -0.29
C LEU A 163 -5.74 4.61 1.25
N MET A 164 -4.64 4.13 1.84
CA MET A 164 -4.40 4.14 3.29
C MET A 164 -4.53 5.55 3.85
N ARG A 165 -3.90 6.55 3.19
CA ARG A 165 -3.96 7.95 3.60
C ARG A 165 -5.36 8.54 3.55
N GLN A 166 -6.15 8.20 2.53
CA GLN A 166 -7.53 8.65 2.37
C GLN A 166 -8.46 8.05 3.43
N LEU A 167 -8.41 6.73 3.62
CA LEU A 167 -9.21 6.03 4.63
C LEU A 167 -8.81 6.44 6.05
N GLY A 168 -7.51 6.57 6.34
CA GLY A 168 -7.02 7.04 7.62
C GLY A 168 -7.53 8.44 7.96
N LYS A 169 -7.55 9.35 6.98
CA LYS A 169 -8.17 10.68 7.14
C LYS A 169 -9.67 10.58 7.42
N ALA A 170 -10.40 9.77 6.64
CA ALA A 170 -11.84 9.57 6.84
C ALA A 170 -12.15 9.03 8.25
N ALA A 171 -11.35 8.08 8.74
CA ALA A 171 -11.52 7.51 10.09
C ALA A 171 -11.32 8.56 11.18
N LEU A 172 -10.32 9.43 11.03
CA LEU A 172 -10.05 10.52 11.96
C LEU A 172 -11.16 11.58 11.97
N GLU A 173 -11.77 11.84 10.81
CA GLU A 173 -12.89 12.78 10.61
C GLU A 173 -14.27 12.17 10.93
N GLY A 174 -14.33 10.88 11.30
CA GLY A 174 -15.57 10.17 11.61
C GLY A 174 -16.44 9.84 10.39
N GLY A 175 -15.85 9.85 9.19
CA GLY A 175 -16.48 9.56 7.92
C GLY A 175 -16.15 8.16 7.39
N ASP A 176 -16.50 7.97 6.12
CA ASP A 176 -16.23 6.78 5.31
C ASP A 176 -15.75 7.24 3.92
N LEU A 177 -15.01 6.39 3.20
CA LEU A 177 -14.57 6.71 1.85
C LEU A 177 -15.72 6.42 0.87
N ASN A 178 -16.19 7.45 0.18
CA ASN A 178 -17.14 7.29 -0.90
C ASN A 178 -16.40 6.99 -2.21
N VAL A 179 -16.72 5.87 -2.83
CA VAL A 179 -16.11 5.41 -4.07
C VAL A 179 -17.07 5.66 -5.22
N ASP A 180 -16.60 6.34 -6.26
CA ASP A 180 -17.38 6.52 -7.49
C ASP A 180 -17.43 5.20 -8.27
N ALA A 181 -18.50 4.44 -8.05
CA ALA A 181 -18.74 3.17 -8.71
C ALA A 181 -18.77 3.27 -10.26
N ALA A 182 -19.12 4.43 -10.82
CA ALA A 182 -19.16 4.62 -12.28
C ALA A 182 -17.76 4.82 -12.89
N ALA A 183 -16.79 5.26 -12.08
CA ALA A 183 -15.40 5.41 -12.49
C ALA A 183 -14.59 4.11 -12.36
N MET A 184 -15.15 3.08 -11.73
CA MET A 184 -14.45 1.80 -11.54
C MET A 184 -14.36 1.01 -12.85
N PRO A 185 -13.22 0.35 -13.11
CA PRO A 185 -13.08 -0.51 -14.29
C PRO A 185 -14.03 -1.70 -14.20
N GLU A 186 -14.48 -2.19 -15.36
CA GLU A 186 -15.23 -3.45 -15.45
C GLU A 186 -14.41 -4.61 -14.90
N THR A 187 -15.06 -5.48 -14.14
CA THR A 187 -14.40 -6.60 -13.48
C THR A 187 -14.26 -7.80 -14.39
N ASN A 188 -13.12 -8.48 -14.24
CA ASN A 188 -12.89 -9.76 -14.88
C ASN A 188 -13.82 -10.85 -14.31
N ARG A 189 -14.05 -11.89 -15.11
CA ARG A 189 -14.75 -13.10 -14.63
C ARG A 189 -13.75 -14.00 -13.91
N PHE A 190 -13.81 -14.01 -12.59
CA PHE A 190 -13.11 -14.98 -11.74
C PHE A 190 -13.94 -16.27 -11.67
N LEU A 191 -13.35 -17.38 -12.12
CA LEU A 191 -13.99 -18.70 -12.27
C LEU A 191 -13.77 -19.59 -11.03
#